data_AF-A0A1F8THG6-F1
#
_entry.id   AF-A0A1F8THG6-F1
#
_cell.length_a   1.000
_cell.length_b   1.000
_cell.length_c   1.000
_cell.angle_alpha   90.00
_cell.angle_beta   90.00
_cell.angle_gamma   90.00
#
_symmetry.space_group_name_H-M   'P 1'
#
loop_
_entity.id
_entity.type
_entity.pdbx_description
1 polymer ?
#
loop_
_entity_poly.entity_id
_entity_poly.type
_entity_poly.pdbx_seq_one_letter_code
_entity_poly.pdbx_strand_id
1 'polypeptide(L)'
;MNVSAGTPRTARFGILAMAAFLIALAFQFHTTNVGFAGPMAQRLWELRFKPDWERSALLQGGDVAGFVTFLRQQVPEDGKLILPPNFPLRPFAHVGYMQYYLFPRDIQNCGRDEVEACVRRIGGAKTFIMALPDFPPRALAEKTLRFIPYKDGMGVFAPR
;
A
#
# COMPACT_ATOMS: atom_id res chain seq x y z
N MET A 1 -0.50 -54.80 53.99
CA MET A 1 -1.20 -54.92 52.69
C MET A 1 -1.08 -53.57 51.98
N ASN A 2 -0.21 -53.45 50.97
CA ASN A 2 -0.11 -52.25 50.14
C ASN A 2 -0.50 -52.65 48.71
N VAL A 3 -1.75 -52.37 48.34
CA VAL A 3 -2.21 -52.51 46.96
C VAL A 3 -1.82 -51.23 46.25
N SER A 4 -0.73 -51.27 45.49
CA SER A 4 -0.36 -50.20 44.55
C SER A 4 -1.44 -50.15 43.47
N ALA A 5 -2.32 -49.14 43.56
CA ALA A 5 -3.31 -48.85 42.53
C ALA A 5 -2.59 -48.29 41.30
N GLY A 6 -2.14 -49.19 40.42
CA GLY A 6 -1.64 -48.80 39.10
C GLY A 6 -2.74 -48.10 38.31
N THR A 7 -2.45 -46.90 37.81
CA THR A 7 -3.37 -46.11 37.00
C THR A 7 -3.88 -46.95 35.81
N PRO A 8 -5.21 -47.04 35.58
CA PRO A 8 -5.77 -47.86 34.52
C PRO A 8 -5.21 -47.45 33.15
N ARG A 9 -4.95 -48.43 32.29
CA ARG A 9 -4.33 -48.24 30.95
C ARG A 9 -5.01 -47.13 30.14
N THR A 10 -6.34 -47.03 30.22
CA THR A 10 -7.17 -46.00 29.58
C THR A 10 -6.86 -44.58 30.08
N ALA A 11 -6.63 -44.40 31.38
CA ALA A 11 -6.23 -43.11 31.94
C ALA A 11 -4.83 -42.68 31.45
N ARG A 12 -3.91 -43.64 31.24
CA ARG A 12 -2.58 -43.35 30.69
C ARG A 12 -2.64 -42.87 29.23
N PHE A 13 -3.49 -43.47 28.40
CA PHE A 13 -3.72 -43.00 27.03
C PHE A 13 -4.37 -41.61 26.98
N GLY A 14 -5.34 -41.35 27.88
CA GLY A 14 -5.96 -40.02 27.99
C GLY A 14 -4.95 -38.93 28.39
N ILE A 15 -4.06 -39.21 29.34
CA ILE A 15 -3.01 -38.28 29.77
C ILE A 15 -2.02 -38.01 28.63
N LEU A 16 -1.59 -39.03 27.89
CA LEU A 16 -0.68 -38.87 26.75
C LEU A 16 -1.31 -38.06 25.61
N ALA A 17 -2.58 -38.29 25.30
CA ALA A 17 -3.31 -37.53 24.29
C ALA A 17 -3.47 -36.05 24.69
N MET A 18 -3.80 -35.78 25.95
CA MET A 18 -3.91 -34.42 26.48
C MET A 18 -2.55 -33.70 26.46
N ALA A 19 -1.46 -34.38 26.83
CA ALA A 19 -0.12 -33.83 26.75
C ALA A 19 0.29 -33.50 25.31
N ALA A 20 0.01 -34.40 24.35
CA ALA A 20 0.29 -34.18 22.93
C ALA A 20 -0.49 -32.98 22.37
N PHE A 21 -1.76 -32.83 22.77
CA PHE A 21 -2.58 -31.70 22.38
C PHE A 21 -2.05 -30.36 22.93
N LEU A 22 -1.65 -30.32 24.20
CA LEU A 22 -1.05 -29.13 24.81
C LEU A 22 0.27 -28.74 24.14
N ILE A 23 1.10 -29.73 23.77
CA ILE A 23 2.34 -29.49 23.02
C ILE A 23 2.01 -28.91 21.64
N ALA A 24 1.02 -29.44 20.93
CA ALA A 24 0.59 -28.94 19.64
C ALA A 24 0.09 -27.49 19.74
N LEU A 25 -0.70 -27.15 20.77
CA LEU A 25 -1.15 -25.78 21.03
C LEU A 25 0.01 -24.84 21.36
N ALA A 26 0.96 -25.27 22.20
CA ALA A 26 2.14 -24.47 22.54
C ALA A 26 3.00 -24.21 21.29
N PHE A 27 3.16 -25.22 20.43
CA PHE A 27 3.86 -25.08 19.17
C PHE A 27 3.13 -24.12 18.21
N GLN A 28 1.81 -24.26 18.04
CA GLN A 28 1.00 -23.35 17.22
C GLN A 28 1.02 -21.91 17.76
N PHE A 29 1.00 -21.73 19.07
CA PHE A 29 1.12 -20.42 19.69
C PHE A 29 2.50 -19.83 19.43
N HIS A 30 3.56 -20.60 19.61
CA HIS A 30 4.93 -20.17 19.35
C HIS A 30 5.14 -19.77 17.88
N THR A 31 4.72 -20.62 16.93
CA THR A 31 4.86 -20.33 15.49
C THR A 31 4.03 -19.12 15.07
N THR A 32 2.83 -18.95 15.61
CA THR A 32 1.99 -17.78 15.35
C THR A 32 2.62 -16.51 15.93
N ASN A 33 3.14 -16.58 17.15
CA ASN A 33 3.71 -15.41 17.81
C ASN A 33 5.03 -14.97 17.15
N VAL A 34 5.93 -15.91 16.86
CA VAL A 34 7.22 -15.63 16.21
C VAL A 34 7.03 -15.28 14.73
N GLY A 35 6.15 -16.00 14.02
CA GLY A 35 5.96 -15.84 12.58
C GLY A 35 5.07 -14.67 12.19
N PHE A 36 4.20 -14.20 13.08
CA PHE A 36 3.20 -13.18 12.74
C PHE A 36 3.08 -12.07 13.79
N ALA A 37 2.72 -12.39 15.03
CA ALA A 37 2.34 -11.36 16.00
C ALA A 37 3.52 -10.47 16.43
N GLY A 38 4.70 -11.05 16.69
CA GLY A 38 5.92 -10.32 17.04
C GLY A 38 6.38 -9.37 15.93
N PRO A 39 6.61 -9.86 14.70
CA PRO A 39 6.99 -9.01 13.57
C PRO A 39 5.95 -7.92 13.26
N MET A 40 4.65 -8.23 13.36
CA MET A 40 3.58 -7.25 13.15
C MET A 40 3.57 -6.18 14.25
N ALA A 41 3.74 -6.56 15.52
CA ALA A 41 3.84 -5.62 16.63
C ALA A 41 5.05 -4.69 16.48
N GLN A 42 6.22 -5.23 16.11
CA GLN A 42 7.40 -4.44 15.82
C GLN A 42 7.15 -3.46 14.67
N ARG A 43 6.57 -3.94 13.56
CA ARG A 43 6.22 -3.09 12.41
C ARG A 43 5.27 -1.95 12.82
N LEU A 44 4.20 -2.25 13.57
CA LEU A 44 3.27 -1.21 14.05
C LEU A 44 3.95 -0.22 15.00
N TRP A 45 4.87 -0.68 15.84
CA TRP A 45 5.65 0.17 16.74
C TRP A 45 6.55 1.14 15.97
N GLU A 46 7.21 0.68 14.90
CA GLU A 46 8.03 1.54 14.03
C GLU A 46 7.18 2.57 13.28
N LEU A 47 5.96 2.20 12.87
CA LEU A 47 5.05 3.08 12.14
C LEU A 47 4.42 4.19 12.99
N ARG A 48 4.45 4.08 14.32
CA ARG A 48 3.71 5.01 15.22
C ARG A 48 4.19 6.47 15.14
N PHE A 49 5.43 6.69 14.72
CA PHE A 49 6.04 8.02 14.61
C PHE A 49 5.96 8.61 13.21
N LYS A 50 5.40 7.87 12.25
CA LYS A 50 5.25 8.34 10.87
C LYS A 50 3.96 9.15 10.71
N PRO A 51 3.93 10.13 9.78
CA PRO A 51 2.70 10.79 9.39
C PRO A 51 1.61 9.80 8.94
N ASP A 52 0.34 10.17 9.13
CA ASP A 52 -0.80 9.29 8.86
C ASP A 52 -0.81 8.73 7.43
N TRP A 53 -0.50 9.57 6.44
CA TRP A 53 -0.42 9.16 5.03
C TRP A 53 0.68 8.12 4.80
N GLU A 54 1.87 8.32 5.40
CA GLU A 54 3.03 7.44 5.20
C GLU A 54 2.79 6.10 5.87
N ARG A 55 2.27 6.12 7.10
CA ARG A 55 1.85 4.92 7.82
C ARG A 55 0.82 4.12 7.03
N SER A 56 -0.19 4.79 6.49
CA SER A 56 -1.25 4.13 5.71
C SER A 56 -0.70 3.53 4.40
N ALA A 57 0.23 4.22 3.74
CA ALA A 57 0.83 3.72 2.51
C ALA A 57 1.72 2.49 2.76
N LEU A 58 2.47 2.48 3.87
CA LEU A 58 3.31 1.34 4.27
C LEU A 58 2.50 0.11 4.68
N LEU A 59 1.26 0.29 5.15
CA LEU A 59 0.36 -0.81 5.50
C LEU A 59 -0.36 -1.40 4.28
N GLN A 60 -0.48 -0.66 3.18
CA GLN A 60 -1.20 -1.13 2.01
C GLN A 60 -0.45 -2.22 1.23
N GLY A 61 0.87 -2.32 1.42
CA GLY A 61 1.73 -3.26 0.70
C GLY A 61 2.13 -2.75 -0.69
N GLY A 62 2.88 -3.58 -1.42
CA GLY A 62 3.52 -3.17 -2.67
C GLY A 62 4.46 -1.97 -2.48
N ASP A 63 4.63 -1.17 -3.54
CA ASP A 63 5.47 0.04 -3.53
C ASP A 63 4.64 1.34 -3.46
N VAL A 64 3.47 1.28 -2.80
CA VAL A 64 2.56 2.43 -2.67
C VAL A 64 3.23 3.57 -1.91
N ALA A 65 3.88 3.26 -0.79
CA ALA A 65 4.60 4.25 0.02
C ALA A 65 5.71 4.94 -0.78
N GLY A 66 6.45 4.18 -1.58
CA GLY A 66 7.50 4.71 -2.43
C GLY A 66 6.94 5.64 -3.51
N PHE A 67 5.86 5.22 -4.20
CA PHE A 67 5.27 6.04 -5.26
C PHE A 67 4.58 7.30 -4.73
N VAL A 68 3.85 7.21 -3.60
CA VAL A 68 3.28 8.39 -2.94
C VAL A 68 4.38 9.37 -2.51
N THR A 69 5.46 8.86 -1.90
CA THR A 69 6.60 9.70 -1.50
C THR A 69 7.21 10.40 -2.70
N PHE A 70 7.41 9.68 -3.81
CA PHE A 70 7.87 10.25 -5.07
C PHE A 70 6.95 11.38 -5.56
N LEU A 71 5.64 11.15 -5.61
CA LEU A 71 4.67 12.17 -6.04
C LEU A 71 4.71 13.41 -5.12
N ARG A 72 4.84 13.23 -3.80
CA ARG A 72 4.97 14.34 -2.85
C ARG A 72 6.25 15.14 -3.05
N GLN A 73 7.34 14.51 -3.50
CA GLN A 73 8.60 15.20 -3.79
C GLN A 73 8.55 15.97 -5.10
N GLN A 74 7.86 15.44 -6.12
CA GLN A 74 7.85 16.05 -7.46
C GLN A 74 6.73 17.08 -7.64
N VAL A 75 5.60 16.91 -6.97
CA VAL A 75 4.46 17.83 -7.04
C VAL A 75 4.53 18.77 -5.82
N PRO A 76 4.60 20.09 -5.98
CA PRO A 76 4.59 21.03 -4.87
C PRO A 76 3.25 20.99 -4.14
N GLU A 77 3.20 21.46 -2.89
CA GLU A 77 1.99 21.37 -2.05
C GLU A 77 0.80 22.15 -2.61
N ASP A 78 1.04 23.27 -3.28
CA ASP A 78 0.05 24.08 -3.98
C ASP A 78 -0.11 23.69 -5.47
N GLY A 79 0.48 22.56 -5.85
CA GLY A 79 0.42 22.00 -7.19
C GLY A 79 -0.88 21.25 -7.46
N LYS A 80 -1.22 21.17 -8.75
CA LYS A 80 -2.31 20.34 -9.26
C LYS A 80 -1.74 19.05 -9.83
N LEU A 81 -2.28 17.89 -9.43
CA LEU A 81 -1.96 16.59 -10.02
C LEU A 81 -3.19 16.01 -10.72
N ILE A 82 -2.99 15.70 -12.00
CA ILE A 82 -4.01 15.10 -12.86
C ILE A 82 -3.83 13.59 -12.89
N LEU A 83 -4.92 12.88 -12.61
CA LEU A 83 -5.03 11.44 -12.65
C LEU A 83 -5.66 10.97 -13.97
N PRO A 84 -5.46 9.68 -14.34
CA PRO A 84 -6.28 9.05 -15.36
C PRO A 84 -7.77 9.12 -15.03
N PRO A 85 -8.66 8.84 -15.99
CA PRO A 85 -10.07 8.63 -15.71
C PRO A 85 -10.29 7.61 -14.59
N ASN A 86 -11.36 7.80 -13.80
CA ASN A 86 -11.69 6.88 -12.71
C ASN A 86 -11.90 5.45 -13.26
N PHE A 87 -11.00 4.54 -12.91
CA PHE A 87 -11.08 3.11 -13.22
C PHE A 87 -11.28 2.31 -11.93
N PRO A 88 -12.35 1.50 -11.79
CA PRO A 88 -12.72 0.84 -10.52
C PRO A 88 -11.66 -0.08 -9.90
N LEU A 89 -10.68 -0.53 -10.69
CA LEU A 89 -9.69 -1.52 -10.27
C LEU A 89 -8.29 -0.92 -10.07
N ARG A 90 -8.15 0.40 -10.13
CA ARG A 90 -6.84 1.07 -10.03
C ARG A 90 -6.86 2.09 -8.89
N PRO A 91 -6.29 1.78 -7.71
CA PRO A 91 -6.31 2.69 -6.56
C PRO A 91 -5.77 4.08 -6.91
N PHE A 92 -4.71 4.15 -7.71
CA PHE A 92 -4.10 5.40 -8.15
C PHE A 92 -4.96 6.25 -9.12
N ALA A 93 -6.03 5.68 -9.70
CA ALA A 93 -6.97 6.42 -10.53
C ALA A 93 -8.09 7.10 -9.72
N HIS A 94 -8.23 6.77 -8.43
CA HIS A 94 -9.30 7.32 -7.60
C HIS A 94 -8.87 8.64 -6.94
N VAL A 95 -9.57 9.72 -7.27
CA VAL A 95 -9.29 11.07 -6.75
C VAL A 95 -9.31 11.11 -5.22
N GLY A 96 -10.37 10.63 -4.57
CA GLY A 96 -10.46 10.67 -3.10
C GLY A 96 -9.37 9.86 -2.41
N TYR A 97 -9.01 8.72 -3.01
CA TYR A 97 -7.92 7.89 -2.52
C TYR A 97 -6.58 8.64 -2.61
N MET A 98 -6.26 9.23 -3.75
CA MET A 98 -5.03 10.00 -3.93
C MET A 98 -5.01 11.30 -3.12
N GLN A 99 -6.17 11.96 -2.94
CA GLN A 99 -6.30 13.18 -2.16
C GLN A 99 -5.89 12.97 -0.70
N TYR A 100 -6.23 11.81 -0.11
CA TYR A 100 -5.79 11.45 1.23
C TYR A 100 -4.25 11.45 1.37
N TYR A 101 -3.54 10.86 0.41
CA TYR A 101 -2.09 10.76 0.45
C TYR A 101 -1.35 12.04 0.06
N LEU A 102 -1.95 12.84 -0.80
CA LEU A 102 -1.29 13.96 -1.47
C LEU A 102 -1.73 15.33 -0.98
N PHE A 103 -2.66 15.40 -0.04
CA PHE A 103 -3.04 16.65 0.64
C PHE A 103 -1.78 17.47 1.03
N PRO A 104 -1.76 18.79 0.76
CA PRO A 104 -2.87 19.66 0.31
C PRO A 104 -3.01 19.86 -1.21
N ARG A 105 -2.34 19.04 -2.04
CA ARG A 105 -2.36 19.18 -3.51
C ARG A 105 -3.77 19.10 -4.06
N ASP A 106 -4.03 19.83 -5.15
CA ASP A 106 -5.29 19.77 -5.91
C ASP A 106 -5.27 18.53 -6.82
N ILE A 107 -6.07 17.52 -6.48
CA ILE A 107 -6.14 16.27 -7.24
C ILE A 107 -7.39 16.27 -8.12
N GLN A 108 -7.18 16.12 -9.43
CA GLN A 108 -8.26 16.06 -10.41
C GLN A 108 -8.05 14.86 -11.32
N ASN A 109 -9.10 14.35 -11.96
CA ASN A 109 -8.99 13.31 -12.96
C ASN A 109 -9.41 13.83 -14.33
N CYS A 110 -8.94 13.17 -15.39
CA CYS A 110 -9.52 13.38 -16.71
C CYS A 110 -10.90 12.68 -16.80
N GLY A 111 -11.85 13.26 -17.51
CA GLY A 111 -13.06 12.55 -17.93
C GLY A 111 -12.72 11.41 -18.90
N ARG A 112 -13.51 10.33 -18.93
CA ARG A 112 -13.26 9.17 -19.80
C ARG A 112 -13.16 9.56 -21.28
N ASP A 113 -14.07 10.40 -21.75
CA ASP A 113 -14.18 10.78 -23.16
C ASP A 113 -13.26 11.95 -23.54
N GLU A 114 -12.48 12.47 -22.59
CA GLU A 114 -11.71 13.70 -22.75
C GLU A 114 -10.22 13.53 -22.46
N VAL A 115 -9.66 12.32 -22.43
CA VAL A 115 -8.24 12.10 -22.06
C VAL A 115 -7.28 12.95 -22.90
N GLU A 116 -7.39 12.94 -24.23
CA GLU A 116 -6.51 13.76 -25.07
C GLU A 116 -6.73 15.26 -24.86
N ALA A 117 -7.98 15.68 -24.77
CA ALA A 117 -8.35 17.07 -24.52
C ALA A 117 -7.83 17.56 -23.18
N CYS A 118 -7.98 16.75 -22.13
CA CYS A 118 -7.46 16.95 -20.79
C CYS A 118 -5.94 17.15 -20.85
N VAL A 119 -5.20 16.18 -21.40
CA VAL A 119 -3.73 16.23 -21.51
C VAL A 119 -3.26 17.45 -22.31
N ARG A 120 -3.96 17.83 -23.39
CA ARG A 120 -3.61 19.01 -24.20
C ARG A 120 -3.93 20.33 -23.52
N ARG A 121 -5.06 20.41 -22.78
CA ARG A 121 -5.48 21.61 -22.06
C ARG A 121 -4.69 21.83 -20.77
N ILE A 122 -4.02 20.80 -20.27
CA ILE A 122 -3.14 20.88 -19.10
C ILE A 122 -1.86 21.61 -19.49
N GLY A 123 -1.88 22.91 -19.22
CA GLY A 123 -0.74 23.81 -19.32
C GLY A 123 -0.74 24.76 -18.14
N GLY A 124 0.40 24.89 -17.48
CA GLY A 124 0.58 25.80 -16.35
C GLY A 124 1.75 25.39 -15.49
N ALA A 125 2.46 26.37 -14.91
CA ALA A 125 3.71 26.15 -14.17
C ALA A 125 3.58 25.21 -12.95
N LYS A 126 2.35 24.90 -12.50
CA LYS A 126 2.07 24.06 -11.33
C LYS A 126 1.13 22.88 -11.60
N THR A 127 0.96 22.49 -12.87
CA THR A 127 0.10 21.36 -13.22
C THR A 127 0.92 20.15 -13.66
N PHE A 128 0.71 19.03 -12.99
CA PHE A 128 1.41 17.77 -13.17
C PHE A 128 0.43 16.70 -13.62
N ILE A 129 0.90 15.70 -14.36
CA ILE A 129 0.08 14.55 -14.75
C ILE A 129 0.74 13.29 -14.20
N MET A 130 0.00 12.51 -13.42
CA MET A 130 0.45 11.20 -12.97
C MET A 130 0.70 10.31 -14.18
N ALA A 131 1.89 9.72 -14.26
CA ALA A 131 2.20 8.76 -15.30
C ALA A 131 2.03 7.34 -14.75
N LEU A 132 1.22 6.57 -15.46
CA LEU A 132 1.04 5.13 -15.31
C LEU A 132 1.42 4.46 -16.64
N PRO A 133 1.58 3.12 -16.70
CA PRO A 133 2.02 2.43 -17.92
C PRO A 133 1.21 2.77 -19.18
N ASP A 134 -0.08 3.08 -19.00
CA ASP A 134 -1.06 3.31 -20.05
C ASP A 134 -1.71 4.70 -20.01
N PHE A 135 -1.18 5.62 -19.20
CA PHE A 135 -1.67 7.00 -19.13
C PHE A 135 -0.58 7.98 -18.70
N PRO A 136 -0.59 9.21 -19.24
CA PRO A 136 -1.27 9.65 -20.47
C PRO A 136 -0.63 8.99 -21.71
N PRO A 137 -1.22 9.14 -22.91
CA PRO A 137 -0.52 8.80 -24.15
C PRO A 137 0.83 9.54 -24.20
N ARG A 138 1.95 8.81 -24.05
CA ARG A 138 3.28 9.43 -23.84
C ARG A 138 3.65 10.43 -24.92
N ALA A 139 3.45 10.05 -26.18
CA ALA A 139 3.72 10.90 -27.34
C ALA A 139 2.92 12.22 -27.34
N LEU A 140 1.79 12.27 -26.62
CA LEU A 140 1.02 13.50 -26.45
C LEU A 140 1.57 14.36 -25.32
N ALA A 141 1.85 13.76 -24.16
CA ALA A 141 2.32 14.48 -22.97
C ALA A 141 3.75 15.03 -23.13
N GLU A 142 4.65 14.29 -23.77
CA GLU A 142 6.06 14.69 -23.95
C GLU A 142 6.24 15.90 -24.88
N LYS A 143 5.21 16.26 -25.67
CA LYS A 143 5.22 17.47 -26.51
C LYS A 143 5.34 18.75 -25.67
N THR A 144 4.71 18.77 -24.49
CA THR A 144 4.59 19.99 -23.66
C THR A 144 5.17 19.82 -22.26
N LEU A 145 5.25 18.60 -21.75
CA LEU A 145 5.72 18.28 -20.40
C LEU A 145 7.03 17.48 -20.46
N ARG A 146 7.75 17.42 -19.34
CA ARG A 146 8.91 16.53 -19.16
C ARG A 146 8.52 15.34 -18.29
N PHE A 147 8.92 14.15 -18.69
CA PHE A 147 8.69 12.94 -17.89
C PHE A 147 9.76 12.81 -16.79
N ILE A 148 9.31 12.61 -15.56
CA ILE A 148 10.16 12.28 -14.41
C ILE A 148 9.83 10.82 -14.03
N PRO A 149 10.76 9.88 -14.26
CA PRO A 149 10.50 8.46 -14.06
C PRO A 149 10.52 8.07 -12.58
N TYR A 150 9.75 7.02 -12.25
CA TYR A 150 9.84 6.29 -10.99
C TYR A 150 10.26 4.82 -11.22
N LYS A 151 9.29 3.91 -11.42
CA LYS A 151 9.48 2.47 -11.67
C LYS A 151 8.38 1.93 -12.58
N ASP A 152 8.62 0.85 -13.31
CA ASP A 152 7.62 0.11 -14.11
C ASP A 152 6.77 1.00 -15.04
N GLY A 153 7.40 2.02 -15.63
CA GLY A 153 6.72 2.98 -16.51
C GLY A 153 5.86 4.02 -15.78
N MET A 154 5.78 3.97 -14.45
CA MET A 154 5.17 5.00 -13.60
C MET A 154 6.10 6.19 -13.39
N GLY A 155 5.51 7.32 -13.03
CA GLY A 155 6.22 8.55 -12.74
C GLY A 155 5.29 9.76 -12.72
N VAL A 156 5.81 10.91 -13.13
CA VAL A 156 5.02 12.13 -13.27
C VAL A 156 5.48 12.93 -14.49
N PHE A 157 4.54 13.49 -15.24
CA PHE A 157 4.82 14.53 -16.21
C PHE A 157 4.74 15.89 -15.53
N ALA A 158 5.85 16.62 -15.54
CA ALA A 158 5.98 17.93 -14.93
C ALA A 158 6.04 19.03 -16.02
N PRO A 159 5.65 20.27 -15.69
CA PRO A 159 5.96 21.43 -16.52
C PRO A 159 7.46 21.52 -16.79
N ARG A 160 7.81 22.03 -17.98
CA ARG A 160 9.21 22.32 -18.34
C ARG A 160 9.73 23.52 -17.57
#